data_AF-A0A812UK65-F1
#
_entry.id   AF-A0A812UK65-F1
#
_cell.length_a   1.000
_cell.length_b   1.000
_cell.length_c   1.000
_cell.angle_alpha   90.00
_cell.angle_beta   90.00
_cell.angle_gamma   90.00
#
_symmetry.space_group_name_H-M   'P 1'
#
loop_
_entity.id
_entity.type
_entity.pdbx_description
1 polymer ?
#
loop_
_entity_poly.entity_id
_entity_poly.type
_entity_poly.pdbx_seq_one_letter_code
_entity_poly.pdbx_strand_id
1 'polypeptide(L)'
;MLARVLIPAESSSWGPCRYLGYGGSPGRALAVAKVVLQRLPKAALLEVHCPAREASALQRLASEEPQLRLPPQGRGSTFLHSLVTSAQEESQLPLRGVLLDLRGLVLPTWSVAWLRKATQQELAKLFQQHGEQEDDLLWARFAQVLEVQKQARGLQANSDVAGLFRSAAELLKDPAGPAPDGALNALRAALRKEQAVVQDGLRVVLHHLEVGARCVLLSDRRDFCVGIRRFLRENEDVDEDLVADWRPHKVASLFPLSQNAEQPWCVAEVTHSAVDPMSAAANLAAKEVFVIEKRLLGPRKLLTASWVPI
;
A
#
# COMPACT_ATOMS: atom_id res chain seq x y z
N MET A 1 -8.85 -2.72 -8.25
CA MET A 1 -8.47 -2.81 -9.67
C MET A 1 -7.10 -2.18 -9.86
N LEU A 2 -6.19 -2.68 -10.72
CA LEU A 2 -4.86 -2.05 -10.85
C LEU A 2 -4.34 -1.64 -12.23
N ALA A 3 -3.33 -0.78 -12.25
CA ALA A 3 -2.69 -0.16 -13.40
C ALA A 3 -1.22 0.18 -13.05
N ARG A 4 -0.30 0.39 -14.01
CA ARG A 4 1.13 0.72 -13.88
C ARG A 4 1.36 2.07 -14.69
N VAL A 5 2.24 3.05 -14.31
CA VAL A 5 2.79 4.37 -14.83
C VAL A 5 4.00 5.09 -14.12
N LEU A 6 5.22 4.88 -14.60
CA LEU A 6 6.49 5.48 -14.12
C LEU A 6 6.70 7.01 -14.28
N ILE A 7 7.31 7.69 -13.31
CA ILE A 7 7.71 9.11 -13.41
C ILE A 7 9.24 9.23 -13.55
N PRO A 8 9.78 10.20 -14.33
CA PRO A 8 11.22 10.34 -14.55
C PRO A 8 11.95 10.90 -13.33
N ALA A 9 13.19 10.45 -13.11
CA ALA A 9 14.19 11.25 -12.41
C ALA A 9 14.92 12.07 -13.48
N GLU A 10 14.70 13.38 -13.51
CA GLU A 10 15.54 14.27 -14.31
C GLU A 10 16.87 14.49 -13.59
N SER A 11 17.94 14.41 -14.39
CA SER A 11 19.37 14.49 -14.05
C SER A 11 20.03 13.19 -13.58
N SER A 12 21.14 12.88 -14.24
CA SER A 12 22.08 11.77 -14.02
C SER A 12 21.82 10.48 -14.81
N SER A 13 22.94 9.89 -15.20
CA SER A 13 23.25 8.85 -16.20
C SER A 13 22.61 7.46 -16.01
N TRP A 14 21.42 7.36 -15.44
CA TRP A 14 20.80 6.11 -15.00
C TRP A 14 19.61 5.75 -15.91
N GLY A 15 19.59 4.51 -16.40
CA GLY A 15 18.78 4.05 -17.54
C GLY A 15 17.24 4.01 -17.35
N PRO A 16 16.48 3.62 -18.39
CA PRO A 16 15.03 3.77 -18.45
C PRO A 16 14.29 2.91 -17.42
N CYS A 17 13.42 3.56 -16.64
CA CYS A 17 12.46 3.01 -15.69
C CYS A 17 11.46 2.04 -16.39
N ARG A 18 10.96 0.98 -15.71
CA ARG A 18 10.15 -0.09 -16.35
C ARG A 18 8.78 -0.49 -15.72
N TYR A 19 8.40 -0.13 -14.48
CA TYR A 19 7.14 -0.65 -13.87
C TYR A 19 6.36 0.28 -12.89
N LEU A 20 5.12 -0.07 -12.55
CA LEU A 20 4.22 0.58 -11.54
C LEU A 20 3.14 -0.41 -11.07
N GLY A 21 2.25 0.02 -10.21
CA GLY A 21 1.08 -0.67 -9.66
C GLY A 21 0.12 0.40 -9.09
N TYR A 22 -1.18 0.15 -9.12
CA TYR A 22 -2.17 1.18 -8.84
C TYR A 22 -3.41 0.52 -8.27
N GLY A 23 -3.64 0.44 -6.98
CA GLY A 23 -4.88 -0.06 -6.40
C GLY A 23 -5.89 1.07 -6.38
N GLY A 24 -6.81 1.13 -7.34
CA GLY A 24 -7.85 2.15 -7.34
C GLY A 24 -8.92 1.90 -8.40
N SER A 25 -9.71 2.93 -8.73
CA SER A 25 -10.79 2.83 -9.72
C SER A 25 -10.27 2.93 -11.17
N PRO A 26 -10.97 2.36 -12.17
CA PRO A 26 -10.50 2.32 -13.57
C PRO A 26 -10.22 3.68 -14.17
N GLY A 27 -11.14 4.64 -13.92
CA GLY A 27 -11.04 5.97 -14.47
C GLY A 27 -9.82 6.72 -13.93
N ARG A 28 -9.48 6.48 -12.65
CA ARG A 28 -8.28 7.06 -12.04
C ARG A 28 -7.01 6.38 -12.54
N ALA A 29 -7.00 5.05 -12.62
CA ALA A 29 -5.93 4.29 -13.27
C ALA A 29 -5.61 4.83 -14.67
N LEU A 30 -6.65 5.03 -15.50
CA LEU A 30 -6.53 5.55 -16.86
C LEU A 30 -6.04 7.00 -16.89
N ALA A 31 -6.54 7.86 -16.00
CA ALA A 31 -6.11 9.25 -15.92
C ALA A 31 -4.64 9.38 -15.54
N VAL A 32 -4.20 8.64 -14.51
CA VAL A 32 -2.79 8.59 -14.11
C VAL A 32 -1.95 8.00 -15.26
N ALA A 33 -2.45 6.95 -15.93
CA ALA A 33 -1.78 6.33 -17.08
C ALA A 33 -1.49 7.34 -18.19
N LYS A 34 -2.49 8.14 -18.56
CA LYS A 34 -2.34 9.17 -19.59
C LYS A 34 -1.35 10.28 -19.20
N VAL A 35 -1.46 10.80 -17.97
CA VAL A 35 -0.59 11.89 -17.49
C VAL A 35 0.87 11.45 -17.50
N VAL A 36 1.13 10.21 -17.12
CA VAL A 36 2.49 9.73 -17.02
C VAL A 36 3.06 9.25 -18.36
N LEU A 37 2.26 8.64 -19.25
CA LEU A 37 2.69 8.35 -20.63
C LEU A 37 3.21 9.60 -21.34
N GLN A 38 2.55 10.75 -21.14
CA GLN A 38 2.98 12.03 -21.71
C GLN A 38 4.36 12.50 -21.23
N ARG A 39 4.83 12.00 -20.09
CA ARG A 39 6.09 12.39 -19.46
C ARG A 39 7.16 11.32 -19.53
N LEU A 40 6.82 10.14 -20.04
CA LEU A 40 7.75 9.02 -20.17
C LEU A 40 8.68 9.23 -21.37
N PRO A 41 10.00 8.97 -21.23
CA PRO A 41 10.88 8.88 -22.39
C PRO A 41 10.33 7.84 -23.36
N LYS A 42 10.46 8.05 -24.68
CA LYS A 42 9.92 7.15 -25.71
C LYS A 42 10.38 5.68 -25.60
N ALA A 43 11.53 5.44 -24.97
CA ALA A 43 12.09 4.10 -24.73
C ALA A 43 11.57 3.44 -23.44
N ALA A 44 10.82 4.17 -22.60
CA ALA A 44 10.26 3.63 -21.39
C ALA A 44 8.98 2.84 -21.68
N LEU A 45 8.84 1.73 -20.97
CA LEU A 45 7.65 0.90 -21.01
C LEU A 45 6.84 1.12 -19.75
N LEU A 46 5.56 1.20 -20.00
CA LEU A 46 4.50 1.25 -19.06
C LEU A 46 3.77 -0.08 -19.08
N GLU A 47 3.42 -0.64 -17.93
CA GLU A 47 2.49 -1.78 -17.91
C GLU A 47 1.22 -1.42 -17.12
N VAL A 48 0.12 -2.17 -17.06
CA VAL A 48 -1.09 -1.80 -16.28
C VAL A 48 -1.82 -3.07 -15.79
N HIS A 49 -1.88 -3.31 -14.47
CA HIS A 49 -2.39 -4.56 -13.88
C HIS A 49 -3.88 -4.56 -13.48
N CYS A 50 -4.82 -4.61 -14.43
CA CYS A 50 -6.26 -4.47 -14.12
C CYS A 50 -7.02 -5.80 -14.02
N PRO A 51 -8.10 -5.91 -13.20
CA PRO A 51 -8.98 -7.07 -13.21
C PRO A 51 -9.68 -7.23 -14.56
N ALA A 52 -9.87 -8.48 -14.98
CA ALA A 52 -10.38 -8.84 -16.30
C ALA A 52 -11.68 -8.14 -16.72
N ARG A 53 -12.62 -7.99 -15.77
CA ARG A 53 -13.97 -7.46 -16.02
C ARG A 53 -13.99 -5.96 -16.36
N GLU A 54 -12.89 -5.26 -16.12
CA GLU A 54 -12.85 -3.80 -16.15
C GLU A 54 -11.72 -3.28 -17.08
N ALA A 55 -11.09 -4.18 -17.86
CA ALA A 55 -9.91 -3.91 -18.68
C ALA A 55 -10.20 -3.19 -20.01
N SER A 56 -11.46 -3.08 -20.45
CA SER A 56 -11.80 -2.64 -21.82
C SER A 56 -11.33 -1.22 -22.16
N ALA A 57 -11.43 -0.27 -21.21
CA ALA A 57 -10.93 1.09 -21.41
C ALA A 57 -9.40 1.17 -21.44
N LEU A 58 -8.72 0.35 -20.63
CA LEU A 58 -7.27 0.26 -20.58
C LEU A 58 -6.71 -0.50 -21.78
N GLN A 59 -7.44 -1.49 -22.31
CA GLN A 59 -7.10 -2.21 -23.54
C GLN A 59 -7.15 -1.30 -24.76
N ARG A 60 -8.14 -0.40 -24.84
CA ARG A 60 -8.17 0.64 -25.90
C ARG A 60 -6.95 1.55 -25.80
N LEU A 61 -6.66 2.06 -24.61
CA LEU A 61 -5.46 2.90 -24.43
C LEU A 61 -4.17 2.13 -24.78
N ALA A 62 -4.06 0.85 -24.39
CA ALA A 62 -2.89 0.02 -24.72
C ALA A 62 -2.74 -0.25 -26.22
N SER A 63 -3.84 -0.24 -26.98
CA SER A 63 -3.79 -0.34 -28.44
C SER A 63 -3.38 0.96 -29.12
N GLU A 64 -3.61 2.10 -28.47
CA GLU A 64 -3.26 3.44 -28.95
C GLU A 64 -1.83 3.83 -28.54
N GLU A 65 -1.34 3.30 -27.42
CA GLU A 65 -0.08 3.68 -26.79
C GLU A 65 0.89 2.48 -26.75
N PRO A 66 1.88 2.40 -27.67
CA PRO A 66 2.79 1.24 -27.74
C PRO A 66 3.69 1.10 -26.51
N GLN A 67 3.81 2.18 -25.74
CA GLN A 67 4.52 2.18 -24.48
C GLN A 67 3.71 1.49 -23.37
N LEU A 68 2.39 1.32 -23.49
CA LEU A 68 1.51 0.72 -22.51
C LEU A 68 1.26 -0.78 -22.75
N ARG A 69 1.60 -1.61 -21.77
CA ARG A 69 1.39 -3.06 -21.74
C ARG A 69 0.33 -3.45 -20.72
N LEU A 70 -0.40 -4.53 -20.97
CA LEU A 70 -1.29 -5.16 -19.99
C LEU A 70 -0.81 -6.60 -19.79
N PRO A 71 -0.65 -7.08 -18.55
CA PRO A 71 -0.27 -8.46 -18.29
C PRO A 71 -1.35 -9.42 -18.78
N PRO A 72 -0.98 -10.68 -19.12
CA PRO A 72 -1.95 -11.72 -19.41
C PRO A 72 -2.87 -11.94 -18.21
N GLN A 73 -4.18 -11.96 -18.45
CA GLN A 73 -5.17 -12.04 -17.37
C GLN A 73 -5.26 -13.45 -16.80
N GLY A 74 -4.71 -13.66 -15.60
CA GLY A 74 -4.92 -14.87 -14.79
C GLY A 74 -6.26 -14.84 -14.04
N ARG A 75 -6.91 -16.01 -13.89
CA ARG A 75 -8.12 -16.13 -13.07
C ARG A 75 -7.78 -16.00 -11.58
N GLY A 76 -8.21 -14.91 -10.96
CA GLY A 76 -8.45 -14.85 -9.50
C GLY A 76 -7.25 -14.59 -8.58
N SER A 77 -6.06 -14.27 -9.11
CA SER A 77 -4.94 -13.85 -8.26
C SER A 77 -5.13 -12.41 -7.75
N THR A 78 -4.79 -12.17 -6.49
CA THR A 78 -4.69 -10.80 -5.95
C THR A 78 -3.50 -10.10 -6.61
N PHE A 79 -3.51 -8.77 -6.66
CA PHE A 79 -2.41 -7.96 -7.22
C PHE A 79 -1.01 -8.41 -6.79
N LEU A 80 -0.81 -8.58 -5.49
CA LEU A 80 0.48 -8.93 -4.91
C LEU A 80 0.85 -10.38 -5.23
N HIS A 81 -0.15 -11.27 -5.33
CA HIS A 81 0.08 -12.61 -5.84
C HIS A 81 0.48 -12.60 -7.31
N SER A 82 -0.16 -11.80 -8.17
CA SER A 82 0.27 -11.65 -9.57
C SER A 82 1.67 -11.04 -9.67
N LEU A 83 2.03 -10.13 -8.77
CA LEU A 83 3.36 -9.50 -8.73
C LEU A 83 4.43 -10.50 -8.26
N VAL A 84 4.14 -11.32 -7.25
CA VAL A 84 4.98 -12.44 -6.79
C VAL A 84 5.13 -13.49 -7.90
N THR A 85 4.02 -13.93 -8.50
CA THR A 85 4.03 -14.97 -9.54
C THR A 85 4.70 -14.48 -10.82
N SER A 86 4.44 -13.23 -11.25
CA SER A 86 5.12 -12.68 -12.45
C SER A 86 6.61 -12.41 -12.17
N ALA A 87 6.98 -11.96 -10.98
CA ALA A 87 8.40 -11.81 -10.62
C ALA A 87 9.12 -13.17 -10.57
N GLN A 88 8.42 -14.23 -10.18
CA GLN A 88 8.92 -15.61 -10.19
C GLN A 88 8.93 -16.25 -11.59
N GLU A 89 7.96 -15.94 -12.45
CA GLU A 89 7.84 -16.52 -13.79
C GLU A 89 8.66 -15.75 -14.85
N GLU A 90 8.77 -14.43 -14.76
CA GLU A 90 9.58 -13.57 -15.65
C GLU A 90 11.01 -13.35 -15.14
N SER A 91 11.51 -14.25 -14.31
CA SER A 91 12.82 -14.26 -13.64
C SER A 91 14.03 -14.09 -14.59
N GLN A 92 14.24 -12.91 -15.19
CA GLN A 92 15.54 -12.48 -15.73
C GLN A 92 15.76 -10.96 -15.73
N LEU A 93 14.74 -10.11 -15.55
CA LEU A 93 14.91 -8.65 -15.64
C LEU A 93 14.53 -7.93 -14.34
N PRO A 94 15.46 -7.17 -13.73
CA PRO A 94 15.19 -6.45 -12.49
C PRO A 94 14.25 -5.25 -12.69
N LEU A 95 13.47 -4.90 -11.65
CA LEU A 95 12.47 -3.84 -11.69
C LEU A 95 13.16 -2.47 -11.55
N ARG A 96 12.84 -1.50 -12.41
CA ARG A 96 13.50 -0.17 -12.37
C ARG A 96 12.70 0.94 -11.70
N GLY A 97 11.45 0.66 -11.32
CA GLY A 97 10.59 1.59 -10.60
C GLY A 97 9.22 0.96 -10.35
N VAL A 98 8.48 1.43 -9.33
CA VAL A 98 7.10 1.03 -9.04
C VAL A 98 6.32 2.25 -8.49
N LEU A 99 5.01 2.36 -8.73
CA LEU A 99 4.11 3.12 -7.84
C LEU A 99 3.09 2.13 -7.30
N LEU A 100 2.45 2.34 -6.15
CA LEU A 100 1.36 1.51 -5.63
C LEU A 100 0.24 2.44 -5.13
N ASP A 101 -0.91 2.47 -5.80
CA ASP A 101 -2.14 2.99 -5.18
C ASP A 101 -2.76 1.87 -4.31
N LEU A 102 -3.40 2.20 -3.20
CA LEU A 102 -3.95 1.22 -2.26
C LEU A 102 -5.45 1.44 -2.01
N ARG A 103 -6.08 2.27 -2.83
CA ARG A 103 -7.50 2.64 -2.85
C ARG A 103 -8.39 1.54 -3.45
N GLY A 104 -9.63 1.43 -2.97
CA GLY A 104 -10.69 0.70 -3.68
C GLY A 104 -10.56 -0.83 -3.77
N LEU A 105 -10.31 -1.52 -2.67
CA LEU A 105 -10.50 -2.97 -2.61
C LEU A 105 -11.97 -3.28 -2.23
N VAL A 106 -12.46 -4.43 -2.69
CA VAL A 106 -13.86 -4.87 -2.46
C VAL A 106 -13.90 -5.82 -1.27
N LEU A 107 -14.99 -5.79 -0.50
CA LEU A 107 -15.22 -6.80 0.54
C LEU A 107 -15.13 -8.24 -0.03
N PRO A 108 -14.58 -9.20 0.72
CA PRO A 108 -14.58 -10.61 0.30
C PRO A 108 -16.01 -11.15 0.19
N THR A 109 -16.25 -12.15 -0.66
CA THR A 109 -17.60 -12.73 -0.87
C THR A 109 -18.20 -13.35 0.40
N TRP A 110 -17.34 -13.73 1.36
CA TRP A 110 -17.75 -14.31 2.64
C TRP A 110 -17.97 -13.28 3.75
N SER A 111 -17.80 -11.97 3.50
CA SER A 111 -17.90 -10.95 4.56
C SER A 111 -19.29 -10.91 5.22
N VAL A 112 -20.36 -11.14 4.47
CA VAL A 112 -21.72 -11.21 5.05
C VAL A 112 -21.86 -12.38 6.01
N ALA A 113 -21.36 -13.56 5.64
CA ALA A 113 -21.43 -14.75 6.47
C ALA A 113 -20.65 -14.57 7.79
N TRP A 114 -19.49 -13.91 7.72
CA TRP A 114 -18.73 -13.53 8.90
C TRP A 114 -19.48 -12.50 9.75
N LEU A 115 -19.96 -11.41 9.14
CA LEU A 115 -20.62 -10.30 9.83
C LEU A 115 -21.91 -10.73 10.56
N ARG A 116 -22.66 -11.68 10.00
CA ARG A 116 -23.84 -12.28 10.68
C ARG A 116 -23.45 -12.92 12.02
N LYS A 117 -22.28 -13.57 12.08
CA LYS A 117 -21.79 -14.31 13.26
C LYS A 117 -20.97 -13.44 14.22
N ALA A 118 -20.30 -12.41 13.72
CA ALA A 118 -19.38 -11.58 14.49
C ALA A 118 -20.08 -10.91 15.69
N THR A 119 -19.58 -11.14 16.89
CA THR A 119 -20.07 -10.56 18.14
C THR A 119 -19.72 -9.07 18.25
N GLN A 120 -20.39 -8.33 19.14
CA GLN A 120 -20.00 -6.95 19.47
C GLN A 120 -18.51 -6.84 19.86
N GLN A 121 -17.99 -7.78 20.65
CA GLN A 121 -16.59 -7.76 21.09
C GLN A 121 -15.62 -7.90 19.90
N GLU A 122 -15.91 -8.82 18.97
CA GLU A 122 -15.10 -8.99 17.76
C GLU A 122 -15.15 -7.76 16.85
N LEU A 123 -16.33 -7.15 16.69
CA LEU A 123 -16.51 -5.94 15.91
C LEU A 123 -15.77 -4.74 16.54
N ALA A 124 -15.89 -4.56 17.85
CA ALA A 124 -15.19 -3.50 18.56
C ALA A 124 -13.67 -3.65 18.42
N LYS A 125 -13.14 -4.85 18.67
CA LYS A 125 -11.72 -5.14 18.50
C LYS A 125 -11.23 -4.90 17.07
N LEU A 126 -12.03 -5.30 16.08
CA LEU A 126 -11.73 -5.05 14.67
C LEU A 126 -11.59 -3.55 14.40
N PHE A 127 -12.54 -2.74 14.87
CA PHE A 127 -12.51 -1.31 14.61
C PHE A 127 -11.42 -0.58 15.40
N GLN A 128 -11.10 -1.02 16.61
CA GLN A 128 -9.95 -0.51 17.35
C GLN A 128 -8.63 -0.76 16.60
N GLN A 129 -8.51 -1.92 15.95
CA GLN A 129 -7.28 -2.30 15.23
C GLN A 129 -7.16 -1.68 13.84
N HIS A 130 -8.29 -1.47 13.15
CA HIS A 130 -8.30 -1.12 11.72
C HIS A 130 -9.12 0.14 11.39
N GLY A 131 -9.81 0.72 12.37
CA GLY A 131 -10.57 1.96 12.22
C GLY A 131 -9.67 3.18 12.25
N GLU A 132 -10.14 4.27 11.62
CA GLU A 132 -9.39 5.53 11.57
C GLU A 132 -9.70 6.48 12.74
N GLN A 133 -10.71 6.16 13.55
CA GLN A 133 -11.13 6.94 14.72
C GLN A 133 -10.32 6.51 15.96
N GLU A 134 -9.87 7.48 16.75
CA GLU A 134 -8.99 7.28 17.92
C GLU A 134 -9.77 6.95 19.21
N ASP A 135 -11.08 7.18 19.21
CA ASP A 135 -11.95 6.92 20.36
C ASP A 135 -12.45 5.47 20.38
N ASP A 136 -11.84 4.66 21.26
CA ASP A 136 -12.21 3.25 21.48
C ASP A 136 -13.65 3.07 21.99
N LEU A 137 -14.18 4.03 22.75
CA LEU A 137 -15.52 3.97 23.29
C LEU A 137 -16.56 4.19 22.18
N LEU A 138 -16.28 5.10 21.24
CA LEU A 138 -17.12 5.29 20.06
C LEU A 138 -17.17 4.03 19.20
N TRP A 139 -16.04 3.33 19.03
CA TRP A 139 -16.03 2.05 18.32
C TRP A 139 -16.81 0.96 19.05
N ALA A 140 -16.72 0.89 20.37
CA ALA A 140 -17.49 -0.06 21.17
C ALA A 140 -19.01 0.19 21.07
N ARG A 141 -19.43 1.46 21.13
CA ARG A 141 -20.84 1.86 20.94
C ARG A 141 -21.33 1.57 19.52
N PHE A 142 -20.52 1.87 18.51
CA PHE A 142 -20.85 1.57 17.11
C PHE A 142 -21.00 0.06 16.87
N ALA A 143 -20.09 -0.75 17.44
CA ALA A 143 -20.16 -2.21 17.38
C ALA A 143 -21.44 -2.77 18.03
N GLN A 144 -21.87 -2.19 19.16
CA GLN A 144 -23.13 -2.55 19.82
C GLN A 144 -24.34 -2.29 18.91
N VAL A 145 -24.40 -1.11 18.29
CA VAL A 145 -25.49 -0.75 17.37
C VAL A 145 -25.49 -1.67 16.15
N LEU A 146 -24.31 -1.98 15.60
CA LEU A 146 -24.17 -2.92 14.50
C LEU A 146 -24.67 -4.32 14.86
N GLU A 147 -24.40 -4.81 16.07
CA GLU A 147 -24.88 -6.12 16.52
C GLU A 147 -26.41 -6.19 16.58
N VAL A 148 -27.06 -5.14 17.06
CA VAL A 148 -28.53 -5.07 17.06
C VAL A 148 -29.07 -5.00 15.63
N GLN A 149 -28.47 -4.17 14.78
CA GLN A 149 -28.93 -3.95 13.41
C GLN A 149 -28.72 -5.15 12.49
N LYS A 150 -27.64 -5.92 12.66
CA LYS A 150 -27.40 -7.13 11.84
C LYS A 150 -28.49 -8.19 12.07
N GLN A 151 -29.02 -8.30 13.29
CA GLN A 151 -30.09 -9.25 13.62
C GLN A 151 -31.42 -8.83 13.00
N ALA A 152 -31.68 -7.52 12.96
CA ALA A 152 -32.92 -6.97 12.39
C ALA A 152 -32.95 -6.99 10.85
N ARG A 153 -31.83 -6.77 10.16
CA ARG A 153 -31.80 -6.51 8.70
C ARG A 153 -31.66 -7.74 7.80
N GLY A 154 -31.30 -8.92 8.31
CA GLY A 154 -31.22 -10.15 7.51
C GLY A 154 -30.28 -10.06 6.28
N LEU A 155 -29.07 -9.51 6.47
CA LEU A 155 -28.05 -9.23 5.42
C LEU A 155 -27.87 -10.39 4.43
N GLN A 156 -28.01 -10.22 3.11
CA GLN A 156 -27.82 -11.30 2.11
C GLN A 156 -26.58 -11.12 1.24
N ALA A 157 -26.22 -9.88 0.91
CA ALA A 157 -25.16 -9.54 -0.02
C ALA A 157 -24.26 -8.41 0.48
N ASN A 158 -23.08 -8.25 -0.12
CA ASN A 158 -22.12 -7.20 0.25
C ASN A 158 -22.67 -5.79 0.03
N SER A 159 -23.64 -5.62 -0.88
CA SER A 159 -24.40 -4.38 -1.07
C SER A 159 -25.12 -3.94 0.21
N ASP A 160 -25.56 -4.89 1.03
CA ASP A 160 -26.38 -4.63 2.22
C ASP A 160 -25.52 -4.11 3.38
N VAL A 161 -24.23 -4.44 3.37
CA VAL A 161 -23.27 -4.06 4.41
C VAL A 161 -23.10 -2.54 4.46
N ALA A 162 -23.00 -1.86 3.31
CA ALA A 162 -22.91 -0.40 3.30
C ALA A 162 -24.19 0.25 3.89
N GLY A 163 -25.35 -0.32 3.60
CA GLY A 163 -26.63 0.13 4.17
C GLY A 163 -26.72 -0.10 5.68
N LEU A 164 -26.20 -1.22 6.18
CA LEU A 164 -26.10 -1.52 7.61
C LEU A 164 -25.25 -0.48 8.34
N PHE A 165 -24.07 -0.16 7.81
CA PHE A 165 -23.12 0.75 8.45
C PHE A 165 -23.65 2.19 8.47
N ARG A 166 -24.31 2.64 7.39
CA ARG A 166 -25.02 3.93 7.38
C ARG A 166 -26.10 3.99 8.45
N SER A 167 -26.94 2.96 8.53
CA SER A 167 -28.00 2.88 9.53
C SER A 167 -27.47 2.87 10.95
N ALA A 168 -26.34 2.19 11.20
CA ALA A 168 -25.72 2.16 12.51
C ALA A 168 -25.15 3.54 12.89
N ALA A 169 -24.54 4.27 11.95
CA ALA A 169 -24.05 5.61 12.19
C ALA A 169 -25.20 6.61 12.47
N GLU A 170 -26.30 6.51 11.72
CA GLU A 170 -27.51 7.31 11.94
C GLU A 170 -28.13 7.05 13.32
N LEU A 171 -28.18 5.78 13.76
CA LEU A 171 -28.72 5.40 15.07
C LEU A 171 -27.83 5.82 16.23
N LEU A 172 -26.51 5.85 16.03
CA LEU A 172 -25.56 6.32 17.03
C LEU A 172 -25.78 7.81 17.36
N LYS A 173 -26.28 8.60 16.39
CA LYS A 173 -26.58 10.05 16.50
C LYS A 173 -25.41 10.87 17.06
N ASP A 174 -24.19 10.43 16.78
CA ASP A 174 -22.98 11.04 17.29
C ASP A 174 -22.23 11.72 16.14
N PRO A 175 -22.09 13.06 16.13
CA PRO A 175 -21.36 13.77 15.08
C PRO A 175 -19.87 13.41 15.02
N ALA A 176 -19.29 12.96 16.14
CA ALA A 176 -17.93 12.44 16.19
C ALA A 176 -17.88 10.92 15.90
N GLY A 177 -19.03 10.31 15.67
CA GLY A 177 -19.15 8.90 15.34
C GLY A 177 -18.41 8.52 14.06
N PRO A 178 -18.09 7.22 13.90
CA PRO A 178 -17.32 6.76 12.75
C PRO A 178 -18.09 6.94 11.44
N ALA A 179 -17.40 7.44 10.42
CA ALA A 179 -17.95 7.52 9.08
C ALA A 179 -18.26 6.11 8.52
N PRO A 180 -19.43 5.88 7.90
CA PRO A 180 -19.80 4.56 7.37
C PRO A 180 -18.76 3.96 6.41
N ASP A 181 -18.17 4.79 5.55
CA ASP A 181 -17.14 4.36 4.60
C ASP A 181 -15.82 3.99 5.30
N GLY A 182 -15.44 4.73 6.35
CA GLY A 182 -14.27 4.43 7.17
C GLY A 182 -14.41 3.10 7.91
N ALA A 183 -15.59 2.85 8.48
CA ALA A 183 -15.89 1.59 9.14
C ALA A 183 -15.97 0.42 8.14
N LEU A 184 -16.51 0.63 6.93
CA LEU A 184 -16.48 -0.37 5.86
C LEU A 184 -15.04 -0.72 5.44
N ASN A 185 -14.17 0.29 5.35
CA ASN A 185 -12.74 0.10 5.08
C ASN A 185 -12.04 -0.70 6.18
N ALA A 186 -12.34 -0.44 7.45
CA ALA A 186 -11.81 -1.19 8.57
C ALA A 186 -12.20 -2.68 8.52
N LEU A 187 -13.49 -2.97 8.25
CA LEU A 187 -13.98 -4.34 8.06
C LEU A 187 -13.21 -5.04 6.95
N ARG A 188 -13.12 -4.38 5.79
CA ARG A 188 -12.40 -4.92 4.63
C ARG A 188 -10.94 -5.22 4.96
N ALA A 189 -10.26 -4.29 5.62
CA ALA A 189 -8.85 -4.40 5.94
C ALA A 189 -8.53 -5.57 6.89
N ALA A 190 -9.38 -5.74 7.91
CA ALA A 190 -9.28 -6.85 8.84
C ALA A 190 -9.50 -8.20 8.13
N LEU A 191 -10.59 -8.33 7.38
CA LEU A 191 -10.97 -9.60 6.76
C LEU A 191 -9.98 -10.06 5.68
N ARG A 192 -9.36 -9.13 4.96
CA ARG A 192 -8.36 -9.44 3.93
C ARG A 192 -6.91 -9.41 4.45
N LYS A 193 -6.70 -9.12 5.74
CA LYS A 193 -5.37 -8.89 6.34
C LYS A 193 -4.53 -7.94 5.48
N GLU A 194 -5.15 -6.87 4.99
CA GLU A 194 -4.57 -6.09 3.88
C GLU A 194 -3.24 -5.46 4.25
N GLN A 195 -3.07 -5.06 5.51
CA GLN A 195 -1.80 -4.54 5.99
C GLN A 195 -0.67 -5.56 5.81
N ALA A 196 -0.85 -6.79 6.28
CA ALA A 196 0.16 -7.84 6.13
C ALA A 196 0.45 -8.14 4.65
N VAL A 197 -0.60 -8.23 3.84
CA VAL A 197 -0.51 -8.43 2.39
C VAL A 197 0.31 -7.30 1.75
N VAL A 198 0.04 -6.03 2.06
CA VAL A 198 0.81 -4.88 1.57
C VAL A 198 2.28 -4.96 2.00
N GLN A 199 2.56 -5.29 3.26
CA GLN A 199 3.92 -5.42 3.78
C GLN A 199 4.72 -6.50 3.04
N ASP A 200 4.13 -7.68 2.87
CA ASP A 200 4.76 -8.78 2.14
C ASP A 200 4.97 -8.42 0.67
N GLY A 201 3.99 -7.73 0.06
CA GLY A 201 4.09 -7.19 -1.27
C GLY A 201 5.23 -6.18 -1.44
N LEU A 202 5.40 -5.27 -0.49
CA LEU A 202 6.49 -4.29 -0.49
C LEU A 202 7.86 -4.96 -0.40
N ARG A 203 8.01 -5.98 0.44
CA ARG A 203 9.25 -6.78 0.53
C ARG A 203 9.61 -7.40 -0.81
N VAL A 204 8.63 -8.01 -1.48
CA VAL A 204 8.81 -8.64 -2.78
C VAL A 204 9.19 -7.60 -3.84
N VAL A 205 8.48 -6.47 -3.88
CA VAL A 205 8.78 -5.37 -4.81
C VAL A 205 10.21 -4.90 -4.63
N LEU A 206 10.61 -4.59 -3.39
CA LEU A 206 11.94 -4.07 -3.10
C LEU A 206 13.03 -5.11 -3.34
N HIS A 207 12.77 -6.40 -3.09
CA HIS A 207 13.72 -7.45 -3.41
C HIS A 207 14.09 -7.43 -4.91
N HIS A 208 13.10 -7.27 -5.79
CA HIS A 208 13.29 -7.26 -7.25
C HIS A 208 13.64 -5.88 -7.84
N LEU A 209 13.50 -4.80 -7.05
CA LEU A 209 13.85 -3.46 -7.48
C LEU A 209 15.38 -3.34 -7.69
N GLU A 210 15.81 -2.68 -8.75
CA GLU A 210 17.21 -2.33 -8.99
C GLU A 210 17.69 -1.37 -7.88
N VAL A 211 18.99 -1.39 -7.60
CA VAL A 211 19.60 -0.36 -6.73
C VAL A 211 19.50 0.99 -7.43
N GLY A 212 19.13 2.04 -6.68
CA GLY A 212 18.88 3.40 -7.18
C GLY A 212 17.48 3.59 -7.77
N ALA A 213 16.70 2.52 -7.93
CA ALA A 213 15.33 2.63 -8.40
C ALA A 213 14.36 3.04 -7.29
N ARG A 214 13.25 3.67 -7.70
CA ARG A 214 12.26 4.27 -6.80
C ARG A 214 10.91 3.56 -6.81
N CYS A 215 10.33 3.41 -5.64
CA CYS A 215 8.97 2.94 -5.40
C CYS A 215 8.15 4.09 -4.80
N VAL A 216 7.12 4.55 -5.49
CA VAL A 216 6.17 5.55 -4.97
C VAL A 216 4.97 4.81 -4.36
N LEU A 217 4.45 5.24 -3.22
CA LEU A 217 3.24 4.67 -2.62
C LEU A 217 2.23 5.78 -2.43
N LEU A 218 0.99 5.54 -2.86
CA LEU A 218 -0.14 6.44 -2.67
C LEU A 218 -1.17 5.75 -1.78
N SER A 219 -1.53 6.40 -0.69
CA SER A 219 -2.57 5.90 0.20
C SER A 219 -3.47 7.06 0.62
N ASP A 220 -4.78 6.83 0.62
CA ASP A 220 -5.75 7.70 1.28
C ASP A 220 -6.13 7.21 2.69
N ARG A 221 -5.57 6.07 3.10
CA ARG A 221 -5.89 5.40 4.36
C ARG A 221 -4.81 5.56 5.39
N ARG A 222 -5.21 5.99 6.60
CA ARG A 222 -4.26 6.26 7.69
C ARG A 222 -3.56 5.01 8.18
N ASP A 223 -4.27 3.89 8.30
CA ASP A 223 -3.71 2.62 8.79
C ASP A 223 -2.59 2.10 7.87
N PHE A 224 -2.80 2.21 6.56
CA PHE A 224 -1.79 1.85 5.57
C PHE A 224 -0.56 2.75 5.66
N CYS A 225 -0.76 4.06 5.78
CA CYS A 225 0.32 5.01 5.97
C CYS A 225 1.17 4.69 7.21
N VAL A 226 0.53 4.36 8.34
CA VAL A 226 1.23 3.98 9.59
C VAL A 226 2.09 2.75 9.36
N GLY A 227 1.54 1.71 8.74
CA GLY A 227 2.32 0.50 8.51
C GLY A 227 3.37 0.65 7.41
N ILE A 228 3.18 1.50 6.39
CA ILE A 228 4.22 1.86 5.43
C ILE A 228 5.39 2.55 6.16
N ARG A 229 5.13 3.53 7.02
CA ARG A 229 6.20 4.17 7.82
C ARG A 229 6.95 3.19 8.70
N ARG A 230 6.22 2.26 9.33
CA ARG A 230 6.85 1.17 10.10
C ARG A 230 7.75 0.32 9.21
N PHE A 231 7.27 -0.08 8.05
CA PHE A 231 8.05 -0.83 7.06
C PHE A 231 9.33 -0.10 6.66
N LEU A 232 9.23 1.21 6.40
CA LEU A 232 10.36 2.04 6.03
C LEU A 232 11.43 2.04 7.13
N ARG A 233 11.04 2.30 8.38
CA ARG A 233 11.95 2.26 9.54
C ARG A 233 12.60 0.89 9.73
N GLU A 234 11.86 -0.20 9.51
CA GLU A 234 12.39 -1.56 9.61
C GLU A 234 13.46 -1.87 8.54
N ASN A 235 13.49 -1.11 7.43
CA ASN A 235 14.38 -1.31 6.29
C ASN A 235 15.32 -0.11 6.03
N GLU A 236 15.35 0.87 6.93
CA GLU A 236 16.21 2.05 6.81
C GLU A 236 17.65 1.72 7.19
N ASP A 237 18.62 2.33 6.49
CA ASP A 237 20.02 2.22 6.88
C ASP A 237 20.33 3.12 8.08
N VAL A 238 21.36 2.78 8.83
CA VAL A 238 21.82 3.63 9.93
C VAL A 238 22.80 4.66 9.40
N ASP A 239 22.59 5.92 9.74
CA ASP A 239 23.60 6.95 9.57
C ASP A 239 24.60 6.84 10.73
N GLU A 240 25.75 6.20 10.48
CA GLU A 240 26.79 5.94 11.48
C GLU A 240 27.27 7.22 12.17
N ASP A 241 27.35 8.34 11.45
CA ASP A 241 27.82 9.62 11.99
C ASP A 241 26.78 10.23 12.95
N LEU A 242 25.49 10.05 12.66
CA LEU A 242 24.39 10.54 13.51
C LEU A 242 24.28 9.74 14.82
N VAL A 243 24.58 8.44 14.78
CA VAL A 243 24.38 7.53 15.91
C VAL A 243 25.67 7.16 16.65
N ALA A 244 26.80 7.78 16.30
CA ALA A 244 28.12 7.43 16.84
C ALA A 244 28.16 7.33 18.38
N ASP A 245 27.49 8.25 19.08
CA ASP A 245 27.45 8.30 20.55
C ASP A 245 26.25 7.56 21.18
N TRP A 246 25.44 6.88 20.38
CA TRP A 246 24.23 6.23 20.86
C TRP A 246 24.55 4.87 21.46
N ARG A 247 23.81 4.49 22.51
CA ARG A 247 23.94 3.16 23.10
C ARG A 247 23.53 2.09 22.08
N PRO A 248 24.29 0.97 21.94
CA PRO A 248 24.01 -0.04 20.92
C PRO A 248 22.58 -0.60 20.94
N HIS A 249 22.00 -0.82 22.12
CA HIS A 249 20.62 -1.30 22.25
C HIS A 249 19.58 -0.31 21.72
N LYS A 250 19.86 1.00 21.77
CA LYS A 250 19.00 2.05 21.23
C LYS A 250 19.11 2.11 19.71
N VAL A 251 20.30 1.92 19.17
CA VAL A 251 20.52 1.84 17.70
C VAL A 251 19.82 0.60 17.15
N ALA A 252 20.02 -0.55 17.79
CA ALA A 252 19.36 -1.81 17.44
C ALA A 252 17.83 -1.74 17.42
N SER A 253 17.22 -1.04 18.38
CA SER A 253 15.76 -0.93 18.45
C SER A 253 15.16 0.02 17.42
N LEU A 254 15.92 1.05 17.00
CA LEU A 254 15.46 2.06 16.05
C LEU A 254 15.82 1.71 14.60
N PHE A 255 16.90 0.97 14.37
CA PHE A 255 17.38 0.54 13.05
C PHE A 255 17.55 -0.98 13.01
N PRO A 256 16.45 -1.76 12.98
CA PRO A 256 16.50 -3.22 13.05
C PRO A 256 17.31 -3.85 11.91
N LEU A 257 17.35 -3.20 10.73
CA LEU A 257 18.11 -3.68 9.58
C LEU A 257 19.61 -3.83 9.86
N SER A 258 20.17 -3.03 10.78
CA SER A 258 21.57 -3.14 11.20
C SER A 258 21.93 -4.52 11.76
N GLN A 259 20.94 -5.25 12.29
CA GLN A 259 21.11 -6.61 12.83
C GLN A 259 20.97 -7.70 11.77
N ASN A 260 20.34 -7.40 10.63
CA ASN A 260 20.11 -8.37 9.57
C ASN A 260 21.27 -8.36 8.58
N ALA A 261 22.17 -9.35 8.66
CA ALA A 261 23.32 -9.46 7.77
C ALA A 261 22.99 -10.01 6.37
N GLU A 262 21.80 -10.59 6.19
CA GLU A 262 21.43 -11.30 4.95
C GLU A 262 20.82 -10.36 3.90
N GLN A 263 20.36 -9.17 4.28
CA GLN A 263 19.74 -8.21 3.39
C GLN A 263 20.78 -7.18 2.88
N PRO A 264 21.18 -7.21 1.60
CA PRO A 264 22.24 -6.34 1.07
C PRO A 264 21.76 -4.94 0.67
N TRP A 265 20.51 -4.60 0.96
CA TRP A 265 19.86 -3.36 0.55
C TRP A 265 19.05 -2.74 1.68
N CYS A 266 18.97 -1.41 1.64
CA CYS A 266 18.14 -0.59 2.51
C CYS A 266 17.17 0.24 1.67
N VAL A 267 16.24 0.90 2.36
CA VAL A 267 15.37 1.90 1.76
C VAL A 267 15.69 3.27 2.33
N ALA A 268 15.59 4.28 1.47
CA ALA A 268 15.58 5.67 1.87
C ALA A 268 14.28 6.32 1.43
N GLU A 269 13.62 7.01 2.33
CA GLU A 269 12.51 7.89 1.96
C GLU A 269 13.09 9.16 1.32
N VAL A 270 12.79 9.39 0.04
CA VAL A 270 13.29 10.51 -0.76
C VAL A 270 12.33 11.72 -0.70
N THR A 271 11.24 11.63 0.06
CA THR A 271 10.19 12.64 0.07
C THR A 271 10.68 13.95 0.72
N HIS A 272 11.16 14.90 -0.09
CA HIS A 272 11.25 16.31 0.27
C HIS A 272 10.10 17.08 -0.40
N SER A 273 9.07 17.39 0.40
CA SER A 273 8.07 18.44 0.17
C SER A 273 7.06 18.22 -0.98
N ALA A 274 5.84 18.71 -0.75
CA ALA A 274 4.66 18.66 -1.61
C ALA A 274 4.79 19.48 -2.93
N VAL A 275 6.00 19.61 -3.48
CA VAL A 275 6.34 20.51 -4.59
C VAL A 275 6.69 19.76 -5.88
N ASP A 276 6.72 18.42 -5.88
CA ASP A 276 6.76 17.69 -7.16
C ASP A 276 5.43 17.94 -7.90
N PRO A 277 5.42 18.61 -9.07
CA PRO A 277 4.20 18.90 -9.83
C PRO A 277 3.38 17.64 -10.17
N MET A 278 3.98 16.46 -10.13
CA MET A 278 3.27 15.17 -10.25
C MET A 278 2.44 14.80 -9.02
N SER A 279 2.95 15.09 -7.82
CA SER A 279 2.19 14.92 -6.60
C SER A 279 1.01 15.87 -6.59
N ALA A 280 1.18 17.16 -6.92
CA ALA A 280 0.09 18.13 -7.01
C ALA A 280 -1.05 17.72 -7.97
N ALA A 281 -0.76 17.13 -9.13
CA ALA A 281 -1.78 16.70 -10.10
C ALA A 281 -2.45 15.36 -9.75
N ALA A 282 -1.76 14.45 -9.06
CA ALA A 282 -2.32 13.19 -8.55
C ALA A 282 -3.00 13.33 -7.16
N ASN A 283 -2.77 14.45 -6.46
CA ASN A 283 -3.04 14.67 -5.03
C ASN A 283 -4.48 14.99 -4.63
N LEU A 284 -5.45 15.11 -5.53
CA LEU A 284 -6.79 15.55 -5.09
C LEU A 284 -7.52 14.54 -4.17
N ALA A 285 -7.03 13.31 -4.05
CA ALA A 285 -7.68 12.27 -3.24
C ALA A 285 -6.72 11.29 -2.56
N ALA A 286 -5.43 11.60 -2.42
CA ALA A 286 -4.49 10.80 -1.62
C ALA A 286 -4.23 11.53 -0.31
N LYS A 287 -4.17 10.80 0.80
CA LYS A 287 -3.89 11.37 2.12
C LYS A 287 -2.39 11.58 2.27
N GLU A 288 -1.59 10.63 1.78
CA GLU A 288 -0.13 10.71 1.79
C GLU A 288 0.50 10.04 0.56
N VAL A 289 1.68 10.52 0.19
CA VAL A 289 2.54 10.01 -0.88
C VAL A 289 3.90 9.68 -0.28
N PHE A 290 4.40 8.47 -0.49
CA PHE A 290 5.75 8.06 -0.09
C PHE A 290 6.58 7.87 -1.35
N VAL A 291 7.78 8.43 -1.41
CA VAL A 291 8.75 8.14 -2.48
C VAL A 291 9.93 7.44 -1.84
N ILE A 292 10.15 6.19 -2.21
CA ILE A 292 11.12 5.31 -1.58
C ILE A 292 12.17 4.95 -2.62
N GLU A 293 13.45 5.00 -2.27
CA GLU A 293 14.54 4.54 -3.12
C GLU A 293 15.22 3.33 -2.50
N LYS A 294 15.47 2.29 -3.31
CA LYS A 294 16.29 1.16 -2.87
C LYS A 294 17.75 1.53 -3.00
N ARG A 295 18.51 1.35 -1.93
CA ARG A 295 19.95 1.62 -1.91
C ARG A 295 20.72 0.36 -1.53
N LEU A 296 21.99 0.31 -1.91
CA LEU A 296 22.90 -0.67 -1.32
C LEU A 296 23.15 -0.28 0.13
N LEU A 297 23.21 -1.27 0.99
CA LEU A 297 23.62 -1.04 2.36
C LEU A 297 25.06 -0.52 2.36
N GLY A 298 25.34 0.53 3.14
CA GLY A 298 26.70 1.04 3.29
C GLY A 298 27.67 -0.04 3.80
N PRO A 299 28.99 0.10 3.56
CA PRO A 299 29.97 -0.76 4.19
C PRO A 299 29.85 -0.60 5.71
N ARG A 300 29.28 -1.61 6.39
CA ARG A 300 29.18 -1.61 7.85
C ARG A 300 30.60 -1.55 8.39
N LYS A 301 30.99 -0.43 9.00
CA LYS A 301 32.12 -0.50 9.93
C LYS A 301 31.58 -1.35 11.06
N LEU A 302 31.97 -2.63 11.07
CA LEU A 302 31.56 -3.58 12.07
C LEU A 302 31.61 -2.88 13.43
N LEU A 303 30.44 -2.59 14.00
CA LEU A 303 30.29 -2.27 15.42
C LEU A 303 30.57 -3.53 16.24
N THR A 304 31.61 -4.28 15.87
CA THR A 304 32.33 -5.22 16.71
C THR A 304 33.21 -4.40 17.65
N ALA A 305 32.60 -3.50 18.42
CA ALA A 305 33.19 -3.13 19.69
C ALA A 305 33.06 -4.38 20.55
N SER A 306 34.19 -5.07 20.68
CA SER A 306 34.45 -6.15 21.62
C SER A 306 33.65 -5.96 22.91
N TRP A 307 32.68 -6.84 23.11
CA TRP A 307 31.91 -6.96 24.33
C TRP A 307 32.86 -7.32 25.47
N VAL A 308 33.17 -6.36 26.33
CA VAL A 308 33.67 -6.64 27.68
C VAL A 308 32.47 -6.45 28.61
N PRO A 309 31.91 -7.54 29.19
CA PRO A 309 30.90 -7.39 30.23
C PRO A 309 31.57 -6.75 31.45
N ILE A 310 30.95 -5.69 31.97
CA ILE A 310 31.21 -5.15 33.32
C ILE A 310 30.21 -5.82 34.27
#